data_AF-A0A972Z0H1-F1
#
_entry.id   AF-A0A972Z0H1-F1
#
_cell.length_a   1.000
_cell.length_b   1.000
_cell.length_c   1.000
_cell.angle_alpha   90.00
_cell.angle_beta   90.00
_cell.angle_gamma   90.00
#
_symmetry.space_group_name_H-M   'P 1'
#
loop_
_entity.id
_entity.type
_entity.pdbx_description
1 polymer ?
#
loop_
_entity_poly.entity_id
_entity_poly.type
_entity_poly.pdbx_seq_one_letter_code
_entity_poly.pdbx_strand_id
1 'polypeptide(L)' 'MTCHEAAAVLQQYLDGEIDNATAARVASHLDVCRDCGIEAETYERIKSTLATRRADLPDDSVARLRDFAASLQSGSAPS' A
#
# COMPACT_ATOMS: atom_id res chain seq x y z
N MET A 1 16.98 -15.63 1.09
CA MET A 1 17.07 -14.78 -0.12
C MET A 1 18.25 -13.84 0.04
N THR A 2 18.78 -13.32 -1.06
CA THR A 2 19.87 -12.33 -1.04
C THR A 2 19.33 -10.92 -0.81
N CYS A 3 20.19 -9.97 -0.42
CA CYS A 3 19.81 -8.56 -0.30
C CYS A 3 19.28 -7.99 -1.62
N HIS A 4 19.86 -8.41 -2.76
CA HIS A 4 19.40 -7.97 -4.08
C HIS A 4 17.99 -8.50 -4.41
N GLU A 5 17.73 -9.77 -4.13
CA GLU A 5 16.39 -10.36 -4.27
C GLU A 5 15.37 -9.66 -3.36
N ALA A 6 15.76 -9.35 -2.11
CA ALA A 6 14.91 -8.64 -1.16
C ALA A 6 14.59 -7.22 -1.65
N ALA A 7 15.60 -6.45 -2.06
CA ALA A 7 15.43 -5.10 -2.58
C ALA A 7 14.50 -5.05 -3.80
N ALA A 8 14.59 -6.04 -4.70
CA ALA A 8 13.75 -6.12 -5.90
C ALA A 8 12.26 -6.27 -5.59
N VAL A 9 11.91 -6.89 -4.45
CA VAL A 9 10.50 -7.16 -4.07
C VAL A 9 10.03 -6.34 -2.86
N LEU A 10 10.91 -5.51 -2.29
CA LEU A 10 10.65 -4.81 -1.02
C LEU A 10 9.40 -3.92 -1.07
N GLN A 11 9.20 -3.18 -2.15
CA GLN A 11 8.00 -2.32 -2.28
C GLN A 11 6.71 -3.14 -2.32
N GLN A 12 6.66 -4.20 -3.15
CA GLN A 12 5.48 -5.10 -3.21
C GLN A 12 5.18 -5.73 -1.85
N TYR A 13 6.23 -6.14 -1.12
CA TYR A 13 6.09 -6.62 0.26
C TYR A 13 5.49 -5.55 1.18
N LEU A 14 6.01 -4.32 1.15
CA LEU A 14 5.52 -3.22 1.97
C LEU A 14 4.12 -2.73 1.58
N ASP A 15 3.67 -2.96 0.34
CA ASP A 15 2.32 -2.64 -0.14
C ASP A 15 1.32 -3.80 0.07
N GLY A 16 1.80 -4.97 0.53
CA GLY A 16 0.97 -6.16 0.68
C GLY A 16 0.60 -6.83 -0.65
N GLU A 17 1.26 -6.45 -1.75
CA GLU A 17 1.02 -6.91 -3.11
C GLU A 17 1.97 -8.05 -3.51
N ILE A 18 2.22 -8.98 -2.59
CA ILE A 18 3.16 -10.08 -2.80
C ILE A 18 2.57 -11.40 -2.31
N ASP A 19 2.95 -12.52 -2.92
CA ASP A 19 2.49 -13.83 -2.49
C ASP A 19 3.05 -14.22 -1.10
N ASN A 20 2.30 -15.05 -0.37
CA ASN A 20 2.64 -15.42 1.01
C ASN A 20 4.00 -16.12 1.15
N ALA A 21 4.43 -16.91 0.15
CA ALA A 21 5.69 -17.63 0.23
C ALA A 21 6.87 -16.65 0.09
N THR A 22 6.76 -15.70 -0.83
CA THR A 22 7.76 -14.64 -0.98
C THR A 22 7.73 -13.67 0.21
N ALA A 23 6.56 -13.32 0.72
CA ALA A 23 6.42 -12.49 1.93
C ALA A 23 7.18 -13.08 3.12
N ALA A 24 7.02 -14.38 3.38
CA ALA A 24 7.71 -15.07 4.48
C ALA A 24 9.24 -15.04 4.31
N ARG A 25 9.73 -15.19 3.08
CA ARG A 25 11.18 -15.13 2.77
C ARG A 25 11.73 -13.72 3.00
N VAL A 26 10.98 -12.68 2.62
CA VAL A 26 11.36 -11.28 2.86
C VAL A 26 11.38 -10.99 4.35
N ALA A 27 10.32 -11.33 5.08
CA ALA A 27 10.24 -11.14 6.53
C ALA A 27 11.43 -11.81 7.25
N SER A 28 11.75 -13.06 6.92
CA SER A 28 12.90 -13.76 7.49
C SER A 28 14.23 -13.08 7.15
N HIS A 29 14.37 -12.45 5.99
CA HIS A 29 15.59 -11.73 5.62
C HIS A 29 15.73 -10.41 6.38
N LEU A 30 14.64 -9.65 6.53
CA LEU A 30 14.64 -8.39 7.27
C LEU A 30 14.97 -8.58 8.75
N ASP A 31 14.62 -9.73 9.34
CA ASP A 31 14.92 -10.08 10.73
C ASP A 31 16.43 -10.28 10.98
N VAL A 32 17.17 -10.74 9.97
CA VAL A 32 18.60 -11.08 10.09
C VAL A 32 19.54 -10.08 9.44
N CYS A 33 19.05 -9.29 8.48
CA CYS A 33 19.85 -8.31 7.74
C CYS A 33 19.53 -6.88 8.17
N ARG A 34 20.43 -6.30 8.98
CA ARG A 34 20.29 -4.94 9.51
C ARG A 34 20.10 -3.89 8.40
N ASP A 35 20.87 -3.96 7.33
CA ASP A 35 20.84 -2.92 6.29
C ASP A 35 19.50 -2.93 5.52
N CYS A 36 18.99 -4.12 5.17
CA CYS A 36 17.67 -4.25 4.56
C CYS A 36 16.54 -3.89 5.54
N GLY A 37 16.68 -4.20 6.84
CA GLY A 37 15.73 -3.76 7.87
C GLY A 37 15.62 -2.24 7.97
N ILE A 38 16.75 -1.52 7.95
CA ILE A 38 16.78 -0.04 7.95
C ILE A 38 16.11 0.52 6.69
N GLU A 39 16.36 -0.09 5.53
CA GLU A 39 15.72 0.31 4.28
C GLU A 39 14.19 0.15 4.34
N ALA A 40 13.72 -1.00 4.84
CA ALA A 40 12.29 -1.26 5.03
C ALA A 40 11.63 -0.23 5.96
N GLU A 41 12.22 0.00 7.14
CA GLU A 41 11.72 0.98 8.12
C GLU A 41 11.68 2.41 7.54
N THR A 42 12.67 2.77 6.72
CA THR A 42 12.72 4.07 6.04
C THR A 42 11.53 4.23 5.11
N TYR A 43 11.23 3.22 4.28
CA TYR A 43 10.07 3.25 3.39
C TYR A 43 8.75 3.27 4.16
N GLU A 44 8.61 2.47 5.22
CA GLU A 44 7.41 2.49 6.07
C GLU A 44 7.16 3.87 6.67
N ARG A 45 8.21 4.55 7.14
CA ARG A 45 8.12 5.91 7.68
C ARG A 45 7.72 6.94 6.63
N ILE A 46 8.23 6.81 5.40
CA ILE A 46 7.81 7.64 4.27
C ILE A 46 6.32 7.40 4.00
N LYS A 47 5.88 6.13 3.89
CA LYS A 47 4.48 5.77 3.65
C LYS A 47 3.55 6.30 4.75
N SER A 48 3.92 6.15 6.02
CA SER A 48 3.10 6.66 7.14
C SER A 48 3.00 8.18 7.14
N THR A 49 4.08 8.88 6.83
CA THR A 49 4.09 10.35 6.71
C THR A 49 3.18 10.83 5.57
N LEU A 50 3.21 10.13 4.43
CA LEU A 50 2.33 10.43 3.30
C LEU A 50 0.87 10.11 3.62
N ALA A 51 0.59 8.99 4.28
CA ALA A 51 -0.75 8.61 4.72
C ALA A 51 -1.34 9.61 5.71
N THR A 52 -0.53 10.16 6.60
CA THR A 52 -0.94 11.19 7.58
C THR A 52 -1.29 12.53 6.90
N ARG A 53 -0.71 12.80 5.72
CA ARG A 53 -1.03 14.00 4.92
C ARG A 53 -2.25 13.82 4.01
N ARG A 54 -2.86 12.64 4.00
CA ARG A 54 -4.05 12.38 3.19
C ARG A 54 -5.14 13.34 3.66
N ALA A 55 -5.76 14.05 2.72
CA ALA A 55 -6.82 14.99 3.03
C ALA A 55 -7.93 14.27 3.81
N ASP A 56 -8.45 14.92 4.86
CA ASP A 56 -9.69 14.50 5.51
C ASP A 56 -10.78 14.48 4.43
N LEU A 57 -11.09 13.28 3.96
CA LEU A 57 -12.22 13.07 3.08
C LEU A 57 -13.47 13.15 3.96
N PRO A 58 -14.49 13.93 3.55
CA PRO A 58 -15.80 13.85 4.19
C PRO A 58 -16.26 12.40 4.30
N ASP A 59 -16.87 12.02 5.43
CA ASP A 59 -17.32 10.64 5.69
C ASP A 59 -18.26 10.09 4.60
N ASP A 60 -18.95 10.98 3.89
CA ASP A 60 -19.88 10.64 2.80
C ASP A 60 -19.21 10.46 1.43
N SER A 61 -17.89 10.67 1.30
CA SER A 61 -17.17 10.65 0.02
C SER A 61 -17.36 9.34 -0.74
N VAL A 62 -17.33 8.21 -0.05
CA VAL A 62 -17.54 6.89 -0.66
C VAL A 62 -19.00 6.69 -1.07
N ALA A 63 -19.97 7.18 -0.28
CA ALA A 63 -21.38 7.12 -0.62
C ALA A 63 -21.66 7.92 -1.90
N ARG A 64 -21.16 9.16 -1.98
CA ARG A 64 -21.29 10.02 -3.16
C ARG A 64 -20.68 9.40 -4.42
N LEU A 65 -19.52 8.75 -4.30
CA LEU A 65 -18.91 8.02 -5.42
C LEU A 65 -19.76 6.84 -5.90
N ARG A 66 -20.41 6.11 -4.99
CA ARG A 66 -21.32 5.00 -5.33
C ARG A 66 -22.58 5.50 -6.01
N ASP A 67 -23.18 6.56 -5.50
CA ASP A 67 -24.38 7.17 -6.10
C ASP A 67 -24.10 7.68 -7.51
N PHE A 68 -22.95 8.33 -7.70
CA PHE A 68 -22.47 8.75 -9.01
C PHE A 68 -22.26 7.56 -9.96
N ALA A 69 -21.61 6.49 -9.50
CA ALA A 69 -21.41 5.30 -10.31
C ALA A 69 -22.74 4.64 -10.71
N ALA A 70 -23.74 4.66 -9.82
CA ALA A 70 -25.08 4.17 -10.13
C ALA A 70 -25.79 5.05 -11.17
N SER A 71 -25.66 6.38 -11.08
CA SER A 71 -26.30 7.32 -12.02
C SER A 71 -25.74 7.19 -13.44
N LEU A 72 -24.44 6.90 -13.58
CA LEU A 72 -23.82 6.61 -14.87
C LEU A 72 -24.36 5.32 -15.51
N GLN A 73 -24.65 4.29 -14.70
CA GLN A 73 -25.21 3.03 -15.18
C GLN A 73 -26.68 3.15 -15.57
N SER A 74 -27.45 4.00 -14.89
CA SER A 74 -28.86 4.26 -15.20
C SER A 74 -29.08 5.27 -16.34
N GLY A 75 -28.02 5.89 -16.86
CA GLY A 75 -28.12 6.89 -17.94
C GLY A 75 -28.75 8.22 -17.51
N SER A 76 -28.85 8.48 -16.20
CA SER A 76 -29.40 9.71 -15.64
C SER A 76 -28.25 10.56 -15.08
N ALA A 77 -27.98 11.72 -15.67
CA ALA A 77 -27.01 12.66 -15.12
C ALA A 77 -27.44 13.12 -13.70
N PRO A 78 -26.53 13.17 -12.72
CA PRO A 78 -26.85 13.66 -11.38
C PRO A 78 -27.07 15.18 -11.42
N SER A 79 -28.14 15.65 -10.78
CA SER A 79 -28.49 17.07 -10.62
C SER A 79 -27.79 17.71 -9.42
#